data_AF-A0A919ZME9-F1
#
_entry.id   AF-A0A919ZME9-F1
#
_cell.length_a   1.000
_cell.length_b   1.000
_cell.length_c   1.000
_cell.angle_alpha   90.00
_cell.angle_beta   90.00
_cell.angle_gamma   90.00
#
_symmetry.space_group_name_H-M   'P 1'
#
loop_
_entity.id
_entity.type
_entity.pdbx_description
1 polymer ?
#
loop_
_entity_poly.entity_id
_entity_poly.type
_entity_poly.pdbx_seq_one_letter_code
_entity_poly.pdbx_strand_id
1 'polypeptide(L)'
;MSKKSYIIVFIILLGVITMIYTRVYKDAEIKNNQKHELLMSLYKEKDDTAFLYILEHTVSSIPLADTLESISNTKKNERPANVQQFIETAKIQATEIDEQLFLLIKFSGYNDKFIEEYMNTGGETDTKSDDPDLSFLTHRLTWNPIRTISYGYWKSNPKLDDRTREYLLSLAGELRSMNEKLSESKEMATSMASSSNYPSNVKRYLLKEIQPFILNIDKLNQDFYSDLRIAG
;
A
#
# COMPACT_ATOMS: atom_id res chain seq x y z
N MET A 1 -9.71 16.99 -47.55
CA MET A 1 -10.09 17.63 -46.26
C MET A 1 -9.33 18.95 -46.13
N SER A 2 -10.01 20.06 -45.85
CA SER A 2 -9.36 21.38 -45.71
C SER A 2 -8.65 21.50 -44.35
N LYS A 3 -7.60 22.33 -44.23
CA LYS A 3 -6.93 22.62 -42.94
C LYS A 3 -7.91 23.04 -41.84
N LYS A 4 -8.99 23.74 -42.19
CA LYS A 4 -10.06 24.15 -41.25
C LYS A 4 -10.84 22.94 -40.72
N SER A 5 -11.06 21.92 -41.55
CA SER A 5 -11.74 20.68 -41.16
C SER A 5 -10.93 19.88 -40.13
N TYR A 6 -9.60 19.86 -40.23
CA TYR A 6 -8.73 19.22 -39.23
C TYR A 6 -8.76 19.94 -37.88
N ILE A 7 -8.73 21.27 -37.89
CA ILE A 7 -8.77 22.08 -36.67
C ILE A 7 -10.10 21.85 -35.92
N ILE A 8 -11.23 21.81 -36.65
CA ILE A 8 -12.54 21.56 -36.06
C ILE A 8 -12.61 20.15 -35.43
N VAL A 9 -12.14 19.12 -36.16
CA VAL A 9 -12.10 17.75 -35.63
C VAL A 9 -11.22 17.67 -34.38
N PHE A 10 -10.06 18.32 -34.38
CA PHE A 10 -9.15 18.34 -33.24
C PHE A 10 -9.78 19.02 -32.02
N ILE A 11 -10.45 20.16 -32.20
CA ILE A 11 -11.14 20.87 -31.11
C ILE A 11 -12.25 20.00 -30.51
N ILE A 12 -13.05 19.33 -31.33
CA ILE A 12 -14.11 18.43 -30.87
C ILE A 12 -13.50 17.27 -30.07
N LEU A 13 -12.42 16.68 -30.57
CA LEU A 13 -11.76 15.54 -29.93
C LEU A 13 -11.14 15.94 -28.57
N LEU A 14 -10.55 17.15 -28.49
CA LEU A 14 -10.06 17.72 -27.24
C LEU A 14 -11.18 17.99 -26.23
N GLY A 15 -12.33 18.48 -26.71
CA GLY A 15 -13.53 18.70 -25.89
C GLY A 15 -14.11 17.40 -25.34
N VAL A 16 -14.13 16.33 -26.14
CA VAL A 16 -14.58 15.00 -25.69
C VAL A 16 -13.63 14.43 -24.64
N ILE A 17 -12.31 14.52 -24.85
CA ILE A 17 -11.31 14.02 -23.89
C ILE A 17 -11.42 14.78 -22.56
N THR A 18 -11.51 16.12 -22.60
CA THR A 18 -11.61 16.93 -21.37
C THR A 18 -12.90 16.64 -20.60
N MET A 19 -14.03 16.43 -21.29
CA MET A 19 -15.31 16.07 -20.68
C MET A 19 -15.28 14.68 -20.02
N ILE A 20 -14.67 13.68 -20.68
CA ILE A 20 -14.47 12.35 -20.09
C ILE A 20 -13.58 12.46 -18.85
N TYR A 21 -12.46 13.18 -18.95
CA TYR A 21 -11.51 13.33 -17.84
C TYR A 21 -12.14 14.01 -16.63
N THR A 22 -12.91 15.08 -16.83
CA THR A 22 -13.62 15.76 -15.72
C THR A 22 -14.67 14.89 -15.07
N ARG A 23 -15.39 14.07 -15.84
CA ARG A 23 -16.39 13.15 -15.28
C ARG A 23 -15.75 12.02 -14.48
N VAL A 24 -14.72 11.37 -15.03
CA VAL A 24 -13.97 10.32 -14.34
C VAL A 24 -13.33 10.86 -13.05
N TYR A 25 -12.77 12.06 -13.10
CA TYR A 25 -12.18 12.70 -11.93
C TYR A 25 -13.24 12.99 -10.86
N LYS A 26 -14.39 13.58 -11.22
CA LYS A 26 -15.48 13.82 -10.27
C LYS A 26 -16.04 12.53 -9.68
N ASP A 27 -16.22 11.48 -10.48
CA ASP A 27 -16.73 10.21 -9.99
C ASP A 27 -15.71 9.53 -9.05
N ALA A 28 -14.41 9.64 -9.34
CA ALA A 28 -13.35 9.17 -8.46
C ALA A 28 -13.29 9.98 -7.16
N GLU A 29 -13.43 11.30 -7.24
CA GLU A 29 -13.46 12.21 -6.09
C GLU A 29 -14.68 11.92 -5.20
N ILE A 30 -15.87 11.75 -5.77
CA ILE A 30 -17.08 11.39 -5.01
C ILE A 30 -16.91 10.02 -4.33
N LYS A 31 -16.41 9.00 -5.04
CA LYS A 31 -16.15 7.68 -4.46
C LYS A 31 -15.10 7.74 -3.36
N ASN A 32 -14.04 8.53 -3.55
CA ASN A 32 -12.99 8.68 -2.55
C ASN A 32 -13.48 9.44 -1.32
N ASN A 33 -14.28 10.49 -1.51
CA ASN A 33 -14.89 11.24 -0.41
C ASN A 33 -15.89 10.37 0.35
N GLN A 34 -16.71 9.56 -0.33
CA GLN A 34 -17.62 8.61 0.33
C GLN A 34 -16.86 7.52 1.10
N LYS A 35 -15.80 6.96 0.51
CA LYS A 35 -14.90 6.02 1.19
C LYS A 35 -14.26 6.69 2.42
N HIS A 36 -13.81 7.94 2.28
CA HIS A 36 -13.19 8.71 3.35
C HIS A 36 -14.19 9.05 4.48
N GLU A 37 -15.41 9.46 4.14
CA GLU A 37 -16.48 9.73 5.10
C GLU A 37 -16.91 8.47 5.84
N LEU A 38 -17.03 7.33 5.15
CA LEU A 38 -17.30 6.03 5.76
C LEU A 38 -16.16 5.61 6.69
N LEU A 39 -14.90 5.73 6.23
CA LEU A 39 -13.75 5.44 7.08
C LEU A 39 -13.68 6.38 8.28
N MET A 40 -14.07 7.65 8.13
CA MET A 40 -14.12 8.62 9.22
C MET A 40 -15.29 8.39 10.19
N SER A 41 -16.44 7.91 9.72
CA SER A 41 -17.54 7.52 10.60
C SER A 41 -17.17 6.29 11.41
N LEU A 42 -16.59 5.27 10.75
CA LEU A 42 -16.05 4.08 11.40
C LEU A 42 -14.92 4.44 12.39
N TYR A 43 -14.08 5.42 12.03
CA TYR A 43 -13.00 5.92 12.89
C TYR A 43 -13.51 6.62 14.16
N LYS A 44 -14.65 7.32 14.11
CA LYS A 44 -15.26 7.94 15.29
C LYS A 44 -15.85 6.92 16.26
N GLU A 45 -16.26 5.76 15.75
CA GLU A 45 -16.85 4.71 16.58
C GLU A 45 -15.78 3.82 17.24
N LYS A 46 -14.60 3.63 16.62
CA LYS A 46 -13.50 2.75 17.09
C LYS A 46 -14.00 1.38 17.59
N ASP A 47 -15.16 0.97 17.11
CA ASP A 47 -15.82 -0.20 17.63
C ASP A 47 -15.27 -1.45 16.96
N ASP A 48 -15.65 -2.58 17.53
CA ASP A 48 -15.26 -3.88 17.04
C ASP A 48 -15.83 -4.18 15.65
N THR A 49 -17.00 -3.63 15.33
CA THR A 49 -17.68 -3.78 14.03
C THR A 49 -16.87 -3.15 12.90
N ALA A 50 -16.33 -1.95 13.12
CA ALA A 50 -15.53 -1.22 12.16
C ALA A 50 -14.24 -1.97 11.80
N PHE A 51 -13.55 -2.52 12.79
CA PHE A 51 -12.35 -3.34 12.56
C PHE A 51 -12.68 -4.58 11.72
N LEU A 52 -13.78 -5.26 12.03
CA LEU A 52 -14.19 -6.46 11.30
C LEU A 52 -14.59 -6.15 9.86
N TYR A 53 -15.29 -5.03 9.64
CA TYR A 53 -15.60 -4.55 8.30
C TYR A 53 -14.32 -4.30 7.49
N ILE A 54 -13.31 -3.65 8.09
CA ILE A 54 -12.00 -3.42 7.43
C ILE A 54 -11.30 -4.75 7.13
N LEU A 55 -11.28 -5.69 8.08
CA LEU A 55 -10.67 -7.02 7.90
C LEU A 55 -11.36 -7.82 6.79
N GLU A 56 -12.70 -7.80 6.74
CA GLU A 56 -13.47 -8.47 5.69
C GLU A 56 -13.18 -7.87 4.31
N HIS A 57 -12.98 -6.56 4.22
CA HIS A 57 -12.75 -5.84 2.96
C HIS A 57 -11.27 -5.58 2.66
N THR A 58 -10.36 -6.24 3.37
CA THR A 58 -8.93 -6.16 3.08
C THR A 58 -8.65 -6.74 1.68
N VAL A 59 -7.91 -6.00 0.87
CA VAL A 59 -7.45 -6.41 -0.45
C VAL A 59 -6.31 -7.39 -0.33
N SER A 60 -6.21 -8.27 -1.32
CA SER A 60 -5.09 -9.19 -1.42
C SER A 60 -3.82 -8.46 -1.82
N SER A 61 -2.69 -8.78 -1.18
CA SER A 61 -1.36 -8.30 -1.60
C SER A 61 -0.75 -9.13 -2.74
N ILE A 62 -1.41 -10.21 -3.17
CA ILE A 62 -0.94 -11.08 -4.26
C ILE A 62 -0.70 -10.30 -5.57
N PRO A 63 -1.59 -9.40 -6.03
CA PRO A 63 -1.35 -8.64 -7.26
C PRO A 63 -0.08 -7.78 -7.21
N LEU A 64 0.23 -7.21 -6.03
CA LEU A 64 1.49 -6.50 -5.82
C LEU A 64 2.67 -7.47 -5.90
N ALA A 65 2.62 -8.57 -5.15
CA ALA A 65 3.68 -9.58 -5.14
C ALA A 65 4.00 -10.11 -6.57
N ASP A 66 2.97 -10.43 -7.36
CA ASP A 66 3.12 -10.88 -8.75
C ASP A 66 3.77 -9.81 -9.63
N THR A 67 3.41 -8.54 -9.41
CA THR A 67 4.00 -7.41 -10.13
C THR A 67 5.48 -7.22 -9.75
N LEU A 68 5.82 -7.30 -8.46
CA LEU A 68 7.21 -7.19 -8.01
C LEU A 68 8.08 -8.33 -8.55
N GLU A 69 7.57 -9.56 -8.53
CA GLU A 69 8.25 -10.70 -9.13
C GLU A 69 8.40 -10.54 -10.65
N SER A 70 7.38 -10.01 -11.33
CA SER A 70 7.46 -9.71 -12.76
C SER A 70 8.56 -8.69 -13.06
N ILE A 71 8.68 -7.63 -12.25
CA ILE A 71 9.76 -6.64 -12.36
C ILE A 71 11.12 -7.30 -12.13
N SER A 72 11.24 -8.12 -11.09
CA SER A 72 12.46 -8.86 -10.74
C SER A 72 12.93 -9.78 -11.87
N ASN A 73 12.01 -10.40 -12.60
CA ASN A 73 12.28 -11.33 -13.69
C ASN A 73 12.44 -10.68 -15.08
N THR A 74 12.34 -9.35 -15.20
CA THR A 74 12.50 -8.65 -16.48
C THR A 74 13.87 -8.92 -17.11
N LYS A 75 13.93 -9.15 -18.43
CA LYS A 75 15.22 -9.40 -19.08
C LYS A 75 16.06 -8.11 -19.15
N LYS A 76 17.39 -8.25 -19.20
CA LYS A 76 18.33 -7.10 -19.34
C LYS A 76 18.08 -6.26 -20.60
N ASN A 77 17.43 -6.84 -21.62
CA ASN A 77 17.06 -6.19 -22.88
C ASN A 77 15.54 -5.92 -23.02
N GLU A 78 14.79 -6.04 -21.92
CA GLU A 78 13.36 -5.67 -21.89
C GLU A 78 13.20 -4.20 -22.30
N ARG A 79 12.10 -3.87 -22.99
CA ARG A 79 11.84 -2.49 -23.39
C ARG A 79 11.64 -1.63 -22.13
N PRO A 80 12.34 -0.48 -22.00
CA PRO A 80 12.24 0.34 -20.80
C PRO A 80 10.82 0.74 -20.40
N ALA A 81 9.96 0.98 -21.39
CA ALA A 81 8.56 1.33 -21.19
C ALA A 81 7.74 0.20 -20.53
N ASN A 82 8.04 -1.07 -20.82
CA ASN A 82 7.34 -2.21 -20.22
C ASN A 82 7.68 -2.32 -18.73
N VAL A 83 8.97 -2.22 -18.39
CA VAL A 83 9.43 -2.23 -17.00
C VAL A 83 8.85 -1.05 -16.23
N GLN A 84 8.82 0.14 -16.85
CA GLN A 84 8.21 1.31 -16.23
C GLN A 84 6.72 1.11 -15.97
N GLN A 85 5.99 0.49 -16.90
CA GLN A 85 4.57 0.21 -16.71
C GLN A 85 4.36 -0.68 -15.48
N PHE A 86 5.16 -1.74 -15.32
CA PHE A 86 5.11 -2.57 -14.12
C PHE A 86 5.42 -1.79 -12.84
N ILE A 87 6.43 -0.91 -12.86
CA ILE A 87 6.77 -0.07 -11.70
C ILE A 87 5.61 0.87 -11.33
N GLU A 88 4.96 1.49 -12.30
CA GLU A 88 3.80 2.36 -12.03
C GLU A 88 2.59 1.56 -11.51
N THR A 89 2.34 0.37 -12.05
CA THR A 89 1.33 -0.55 -11.50
C THR A 89 1.64 -0.92 -10.05
N ALA A 90 2.89 -1.26 -9.74
CA ALA A 90 3.33 -1.61 -8.39
C ALA A 90 3.14 -0.45 -7.40
N LYS A 91 3.37 0.81 -7.82
CA LYS A 91 3.14 1.99 -6.95
C LYS A 91 1.67 2.16 -6.58
N ILE A 92 0.76 1.93 -7.54
CA ILE A 92 -0.68 2.02 -7.29
C ILE A 92 -1.10 0.94 -6.30
N GLN A 93 -0.73 -0.31 -6.57
CA GLN A 93 -1.03 -1.45 -5.70
C GLN A 93 -0.43 -1.30 -4.29
N ALA A 94 0.82 -0.82 -4.20
CA ALA A 94 1.48 -0.53 -2.93
C ALA A 94 0.75 0.51 -2.08
N THR A 95 0.18 1.53 -2.73
CA THR A 95 -0.62 2.55 -2.03
C THR A 95 -1.84 1.90 -1.36
N GLU A 96 -2.54 1.04 -2.08
CA GLU A 96 -3.72 0.35 -1.57
C GLU A 96 -3.39 -0.60 -0.40
N ILE A 97 -2.27 -1.33 -0.49
CA ILE A 97 -1.81 -2.24 0.59
C ILE A 97 -1.37 -1.45 1.82
N ASP A 98 -0.54 -0.43 1.65
CA ASP A 98 -0.04 0.37 2.77
C ASP A 98 -1.19 1.10 3.50
N GLU A 99 -2.16 1.64 2.76
CA GLU A 99 -3.36 2.27 3.35
C GLU A 99 -4.18 1.29 4.19
N GLN A 100 -4.35 0.05 3.73
CA GLN A 100 -5.16 -0.93 4.45
C GLN A 100 -4.45 -1.51 5.66
N LEU A 101 -3.15 -1.79 5.56
CA LEU A 101 -2.35 -2.22 6.71
C LEU A 101 -2.38 -1.14 7.80
N PHE A 102 -2.21 0.12 7.41
CA PHE A 102 -2.34 1.25 8.33
C PHE A 102 -3.71 1.27 9.02
N LEU A 103 -4.80 1.10 8.27
CA LEU A 103 -6.15 1.05 8.85
C LEU A 103 -6.34 -0.16 9.78
N LEU A 104 -5.89 -1.35 9.40
CA LEU A 104 -5.98 -2.55 10.24
C LEU A 104 -5.24 -2.38 11.56
N ILE A 105 -3.99 -1.90 11.52
CA ILE A 105 -3.21 -1.63 12.74
C ILE A 105 -3.90 -0.55 13.59
N LYS A 106 -4.35 0.54 12.97
CA LYS A 106 -5.02 1.63 13.70
C LYS A 106 -6.31 1.18 14.39
N PHE A 107 -7.13 0.36 13.73
CA PHE A 107 -8.41 -0.11 14.27
C PHE A 107 -8.30 -1.33 15.19
N SER A 108 -7.14 -2.00 15.20
CA SER A 108 -6.85 -3.09 16.12
C SER A 108 -6.68 -2.63 17.58
N GLY A 109 -6.54 -1.32 17.82
CA GLY A 109 -6.22 -0.75 19.13
C GLY A 109 -4.75 -0.86 19.51
N TYR A 110 -3.86 -1.16 18.55
CA TYR A 110 -2.42 -1.14 18.75
C TYR A 110 -1.99 0.28 19.12
N ASN A 111 -1.70 0.47 20.41
CA ASN A 111 -1.07 1.65 21.01
C ASN A 111 -1.85 2.98 20.84
N ASP A 112 -3.14 3.00 21.18
CA ASP A 112 -3.98 4.22 21.18
C ASP A 112 -3.35 5.43 21.91
N LYS A 113 -2.53 5.16 22.94
CA LYS A 113 -1.81 6.19 23.72
C LYS A 113 -0.70 6.89 22.92
N PHE A 114 0.00 6.16 22.04
CA PHE A 114 1.10 6.69 21.23
C PHE A 114 0.58 7.61 20.11
N ILE A 115 -0.53 7.25 19.48
CA ILE A 115 -1.15 8.04 18.40
C ILE A 115 -1.62 9.41 18.91
N GLU A 116 -2.16 9.47 20.13
CA GLU A 116 -2.61 10.73 20.77
C GLU A 116 -1.41 11.62 21.16
N GLU A 117 -0.30 11.05 21.62
CA GLU A 117 0.93 11.78 21.95
C GLU A 117 1.65 12.31 20.69
N TYR A 118 1.80 11.49 19.64
CA TYR A 118 2.45 11.86 18.37
C TYR A 118 1.73 13.00 17.63
N MET A 119 0.39 12.96 17.60
CA MET A 119 -0.43 14.02 16.98
C MET A 119 -0.35 15.35 17.75
N ASN A 120 -0.13 15.30 19.07
CA ASN A 120 -0.03 16.48 19.92
C ASN A 120 1.38 17.09 19.97
N THR A 121 2.43 16.30 19.70
CA THR A 121 3.83 16.80 19.71
C THR A 121 4.44 17.00 18.32
N GLY A 122 3.67 16.82 17.25
CA GLY A 122 4.15 17.11 15.89
C GLY A 122 5.28 16.20 15.42
N GLY A 123 5.34 14.97 15.94
CA GLY A 123 6.37 13.99 15.58
C GLY A 123 7.65 14.03 16.41
N GLU A 124 7.72 14.88 17.44
CA GLU A 124 8.79 14.85 18.44
C GLU A 124 8.24 14.24 19.74
N THR A 125 8.24 12.91 19.84
CA THR A 125 7.98 12.22 21.10
C THR A 125 9.19 11.36 21.44
N ASP A 126 9.81 11.68 22.57
CA ASP A 126 10.98 10.99 23.14
C ASP A 126 10.51 9.80 24.00
N THR A 127 9.54 9.03 23.48
CA THR A 127 9.03 7.84 24.16
C THR A 127 9.88 6.64 23.75
N LYS A 128 10.79 6.24 24.65
CA LYS A 128 11.43 4.93 24.66
C LYS A 128 10.38 3.82 24.85
N SER A 129 9.56 3.55 23.84
CA SER A 129 8.96 2.22 23.70
C SER A 129 9.87 1.41 22.78
N ASP A 130 10.43 0.32 23.30
CA ASP A 130 11.24 -0.62 22.52
C ASP A 130 10.41 -1.34 21.42
N ASP A 131 9.08 -1.19 21.44
CA ASP A 131 8.19 -1.63 20.37
C ASP A 131 8.06 -0.55 19.29
N PRO A 132 8.37 -0.85 18.03
CA PRO A 132 8.18 0.10 16.94
C PRO A 132 6.68 0.41 16.77
N ASP A 133 6.37 1.67 16.45
CA ASP A 133 5.01 2.04 16.08
C ASP A 133 4.68 1.39 14.74
N LEU A 134 3.94 0.29 14.78
CA LEU A 134 3.46 -0.43 13.59
C LEU A 134 2.59 0.46 12.70
N SER A 135 1.90 1.48 13.25
CA SER A 135 1.14 2.44 12.44
C SER A 135 2.07 3.31 11.61
N PHE A 136 3.19 3.73 12.18
CA PHE A 136 4.23 4.44 11.47
C PHE A 136 4.92 3.53 10.44
N LEU A 137 5.27 2.30 10.81
CA LEU A 137 5.94 1.35 9.91
C LEU A 137 5.09 0.99 8.70
N THR A 138 3.78 0.79 8.89
CA THR A 138 2.86 0.49 7.79
C THR A 138 2.63 1.68 6.86
N HIS A 139 2.95 2.90 7.29
CA HIS A 139 2.84 4.08 6.44
C HIS A 139 3.91 4.07 5.35
N ARG A 140 3.50 3.72 4.12
CA ARG A 140 4.35 3.65 2.93
C ARG A 140 5.41 2.53 2.97
N LEU A 141 5.11 1.46 3.70
CA LEU A 141 5.96 0.29 3.88
C LEU A 141 6.43 -0.30 2.55
N THR A 142 5.55 -0.39 1.56
CA THR A 142 5.87 -0.91 0.23
C THR A 142 6.03 0.19 -0.81
N TRP A 143 5.36 1.33 -0.64
CA TRP A 143 5.38 2.42 -1.62
C TRP A 143 6.72 3.15 -1.68
N ASN A 144 7.32 3.46 -0.52
CA ASN A 144 8.61 4.16 -0.47
C ASN A 144 9.72 3.45 -1.24
N PRO A 145 9.97 2.14 -1.05
CA PRO A 145 11.03 1.45 -1.78
C PRO A 145 10.74 1.37 -3.28
N ILE A 146 9.50 1.15 -3.70
CA ILE A 146 9.13 1.14 -5.13
C ILE A 146 9.35 2.53 -5.75
N ARG A 147 9.02 3.61 -5.04
CA ARG A 147 9.33 4.98 -5.48
C ARG A 147 10.83 5.19 -5.64
N THR A 148 11.64 4.72 -4.69
CA THR A 148 13.11 4.81 -4.76
C THR A 148 13.66 4.04 -5.96
N ILE A 149 13.15 2.83 -6.20
CA ILE A 149 13.50 2.01 -7.37
C ILE A 149 13.11 2.73 -8.67
N SER A 150 11.92 3.31 -8.74
CA SER A 150 11.47 4.08 -9.90
C SER A 150 12.43 5.24 -10.22
N TYR A 151 12.85 5.99 -9.20
CA TYR A 151 13.81 7.08 -9.38
C TYR A 151 15.20 6.57 -9.82
N GLY A 152 15.71 5.52 -9.16
CA GLY A 152 16.98 4.89 -9.49
C GLY A 152 17.00 4.34 -10.91
N TYR A 153 15.92 3.68 -11.33
CA TYR A 153 15.77 3.10 -12.66
C TYR A 153 15.99 4.12 -13.78
N TRP A 154 15.38 5.30 -13.68
CA TRP A 154 15.58 6.38 -14.65
C TRP A 154 16.97 7.01 -14.60
N LYS A 155 17.55 7.15 -13.40
CA LYS A 155 18.89 7.70 -13.21
C LYS A 155 19.97 6.79 -13.78
N SER A 156 19.77 5.47 -13.74
CA SER A 156 20.76 4.44 -14.08
C SER A 156 20.73 3.97 -15.54
N ASN A 157 20.18 4.77 -16.46
CA ASN A 157 19.95 4.39 -17.85
C ASN A 157 19.07 3.11 -17.98
N PRO A 158 17.74 3.27 -17.84
CA PRO A 158 16.72 2.26 -17.50
C PRO A 158 17.17 0.80 -17.40
N LYS A 159 17.84 0.47 -16.28
CA LYS A 159 18.30 -0.88 -15.95
C LYS A 159 18.08 -1.16 -14.48
N LEU A 160 17.60 -2.36 -14.18
CA LEU A 160 17.53 -2.91 -12.82
C LEU A 160 18.78 -3.76 -12.57
N ASP A 161 19.49 -3.44 -11.49
CA ASP A 161 20.58 -4.26 -10.96
C ASP A 161 20.07 -5.52 -10.24
N ASP A 162 20.95 -6.50 -10.08
CA ASP A 162 20.62 -7.80 -9.48
C ASP A 162 20.14 -7.67 -8.03
N ARG A 163 20.67 -6.69 -7.31
CA ARG A 163 20.30 -6.41 -5.92
C ARG A 163 18.87 -5.89 -5.78
N THR A 164 18.46 -4.99 -6.66
CA THR A 164 17.08 -4.51 -6.74
C THR A 164 16.14 -5.65 -7.08
N ARG A 165 16.55 -6.58 -7.96
CA ARG A 165 15.75 -7.77 -8.31
C ARG A 165 15.58 -8.71 -7.12
N GLU A 166 16.64 -8.97 -6.37
CA GLU A 166 16.61 -9.81 -5.16
C GLU A 166 15.73 -9.20 -4.08
N TYR A 167 15.86 -7.89 -3.85
CA TYR A 167 15.00 -7.15 -2.93
C TYR A 167 13.51 -7.26 -3.33
N LEU A 168 13.18 -7.02 -4.61
CA LEU A 168 11.80 -7.13 -5.10
C LEU A 168 11.23 -8.54 -4.95
N LEU A 169 12.05 -9.58 -5.16
CA LEU A 169 11.65 -10.96 -4.99
C LEU A 169 11.39 -11.30 -3.51
N SER A 170 12.27 -10.82 -2.62
CA SER A 170 12.14 -11.00 -1.17
C SER A 170 10.87 -10.31 -0.64
N LEU A 171 10.64 -9.07 -1.07
CA LEU A 171 9.42 -8.34 -0.73
C LEU A 171 8.16 -9.05 -1.24
N ALA A 172 8.19 -9.60 -2.47
CA ALA A 172 7.08 -10.39 -2.99
C ALA A 172 6.79 -11.62 -2.12
N GLY A 173 7.82 -12.32 -1.65
CA GLY A 173 7.68 -13.47 -0.76
C GLY A 173 7.04 -13.13 0.59
N GLU A 174 7.49 -12.04 1.22
CA GLU A 174 6.89 -11.56 2.48
C GLU A 174 5.42 -11.14 2.28
N LEU A 175 5.12 -10.44 1.18
CA LEU A 175 3.74 -10.01 0.87
C LEU A 175 2.79 -11.21 0.68
N ARG A 176 3.24 -12.29 0.03
CA ARG A 176 2.44 -13.52 -0.12
C ARG A 176 2.18 -14.19 1.21
N SER A 177 3.21 -14.32 2.03
CA SER A 177 3.11 -14.94 3.35
C SER A 177 2.17 -14.15 4.28
N MET A 178 2.27 -12.82 4.23
CA MET A 178 1.35 -11.94 4.95
C MET A 178 -0.10 -12.05 4.43
N ASN A 179 -0.30 -12.21 3.11
CA ASN A 179 -1.62 -12.41 2.52
C ASN A 179 -2.31 -13.68 3.06
N GLU A 180 -1.55 -14.78 3.17
CA GLU A 180 -2.05 -16.04 3.72
C GLU A 180 -2.57 -15.83 5.15
N LYS A 181 -1.81 -15.13 6.01
CA LYS A 181 -2.22 -14.83 7.39
C LYS A 181 -3.38 -13.86 7.51
N LEU A 182 -3.44 -12.86 6.63
CA LEU A 182 -4.61 -11.99 6.52
C LEU A 182 -5.87 -12.78 6.10
N SER A 183 -5.73 -13.71 5.17
CA SER A 183 -6.83 -14.56 4.69
C SER A 183 -7.34 -15.51 5.79
N GLU A 184 -6.42 -16.17 6.51
CA GLU A 184 -6.75 -16.98 7.68
C GLU A 184 -7.51 -16.17 8.75
N SER A 185 -7.04 -14.94 9.02
CA SER A 185 -7.68 -14.04 10.00
C SER A 185 -9.07 -13.60 9.55
N LYS A 186 -9.26 -13.37 8.25
CA LYS A 186 -10.57 -13.07 7.65
C LYS A 186 -11.53 -14.24 7.78
N GLU A 187 -11.09 -15.46 7.48
CA GLU A 187 -11.91 -16.68 7.65
C GLU A 187 -12.28 -16.91 9.12
N MET A 188 -11.31 -16.72 10.03
CA MET A 188 -11.54 -16.79 11.47
C MET A 188 -12.58 -15.77 11.91
N ALA A 189 -12.47 -14.52 11.45
CA ALA A 189 -13.46 -13.48 11.72
C ALA A 189 -14.85 -13.90 11.22
N THR A 190 -14.99 -14.28 9.96
CA THR A 190 -16.27 -14.75 9.39
C THR A 190 -16.87 -15.91 10.20
N SER A 191 -16.06 -16.88 10.64
CA SER A 191 -16.52 -18.02 11.43
C SER A 191 -16.99 -17.64 12.84
N MET A 192 -16.37 -16.62 13.45
CA MET A 192 -16.65 -16.18 14.82
C MET A 192 -17.75 -15.11 14.92
N ALA A 193 -18.14 -14.50 13.79
CA ALA A 193 -19.23 -13.53 13.68
C ALA A 193 -20.59 -14.04 14.17
N SER A 194 -20.72 -15.36 14.34
CA SER A 194 -21.90 -16.04 14.87
C SER A 194 -21.89 -16.22 16.40
N SER A 195 -20.89 -15.70 17.12
CA SER A 195 -20.70 -15.90 18.57
C SER A 195 -20.61 -14.58 19.36
N SER A 196 -20.97 -14.60 20.65
CA SER A 196 -21.03 -13.39 21.51
C SER A 196 -19.70 -12.94 22.13
N ASN A 197 -18.59 -13.68 21.94
CA ASN A 197 -17.25 -13.38 22.51
C ASN A 197 -16.25 -12.84 21.46
N TYR A 198 -16.78 -12.26 20.39
CA TYR A 198 -16.17 -12.17 19.08
C TYR A 198 -14.93 -11.25 18.92
N PRO A 199 -14.86 -10.01 19.43
CA PRO A 199 -13.93 -9.07 18.78
C PRO A 199 -12.51 -8.93 19.35
N SER A 200 -12.35 -9.00 20.67
CA SER A 200 -11.08 -8.68 21.32
C SER A 200 -9.98 -9.72 21.02
N ASN A 201 -10.38 -10.99 20.83
CA ASN A 201 -9.47 -12.07 20.48
C ASN A 201 -9.03 -12.01 19.01
N VAL A 202 -9.90 -11.59 18.09
CA VAL A 202 -9.57 -11.47 16.65
C VAL A 202 -8.59 -10.33 16.41
N LYS A 203 -8.79 -9.16 17.04
CA LYS A 203 -7.84 -8.03 16.98
C LYS A 203 -6.44 -8.43 17.43
N ARG A 204 -6.33 -9.08 18.60
CA ARG A 204 -5.06 -9.53 19.17
C ARG A 204 -4.41 -10.63 18.33
N TYR A 205 -5.19 -11.59 17.85
CA TYR A 205 -4.70 -12.65 16.97
C TYR A 205 -4.15 -12.08 15.67
N LEU A 206 -4.93 -11.24 14.97
CA LEU A 206 -4.50 -10.60 13.73
C LEU A 206 -3.16 -9.89 13.93
N LEU A 207 -3.08 -9.00 14.93
CA LEU A 207 -1.86 -8.24 15.22
C LEU A 207 -0.65 -9.15 15.41
N LYS A 208 -0.80 -10.19 16.23
CA LYS A 208 0.27 -11.15 16.52
C LYS A 208 0.74 -11.86 15.24
N GLU A 209 -0.16 -12.19 14.33
CA GLU A 209 0.17 -12.92 13.11
C GLU A 209 0.72 -12.00 12.01
N ILE A 210 0.26 -10.75 11.89
CA ILE A 210 0.73 -9.84 10.82
C ILE A 210 1.98 -9.04 11.21
N GLN A 211 2.20 -8.77 12.50
CA GLN A 211 3.32 -7.98 13.00
C GLN A 211 4.70 -8.50 12.52
N PRO A 212 5.00 -9.81 12.57
CA PRO A 212 6.29 -10.31 12.10
C PRO A 212 6.59 -9.95 10.65
N PHE A 213 5.57 -9.98 9.77
CA PHE A 213 5.73 -9.63 8.36
C PHE A 213 5.99 -8.13 8.16
N ILE A 214 5.30 -7.26 8.91
CA ILE A 214 5.54 -5.82 8.88
C ILE A 214 6.99 -5.51 9.29
N LEU A 215 7.47 -6.15 10.35
CA LEU A 215 8.85 -5.99 10.82
C LEU A 215 9.88 -6.55 9.84
N ASN A 216 9.60 -7.69 9.21
CA ASN A 216 10.48 -8.26 8.19
C ASN A 216 10.56 -7.35 6.96
N ILE A 217 9.43 -6.82 6.48
CA ILE A 217 9.42 -5.88 5.34
C ILE A 217 10.17 -4.59 5.71
N ASP A 218 9.99 -4.05 6.90
CA ASP A 218 10.75 -2.88 7.35
C ASP A 218 12.25 -3.17 7.38
N LYS A 219 12.65 -4.33 7.90
CA LYS A 219 14.05 -4.76 7.86
C LYS A 219 14.59 -4.88 6.43
N LEU A 220 13.84 -5.51 5.52
CA LEU A 220 14.19 -5.58 4.09
C LEU A 220 14.39 -4.18 3.50
N ASN A 221 13.53 -3.23 3.86
CA ASN A 221 13.66 -1.83 3.42
C ASN A 221 14.93 -1.18 3.97
N GLN A 222 15.22 -1.35 5.26
CA GLN A 222 16.42 -0.80 5.90
C GLN A 222 17.70 -1.35 5.26
N ASP A 223 17.76 -2.67 5.05
CA ASP A 223 18.85 -3.35 4.35
C ASP A 223 18.97 -2.82 2.90
N PHE A 224 17.84 -2.64 2.21
CA PHE A 224 17.83 -2.07 0.87
C PHE A 224 18.41 -0.65 0.82
N TYR A 225 18.00 0.23 1.73
CA TYR A 225 18.43 1.64 1.75
C TYR A 225 19.87 1.83 2.26
N SER A 226 20.32 1.04 3.23
CA SER A 226 21.65 1.17 3.83
C SER A 226 22.75 0.98 2.77
N ASP A 227 22.66 -0.08 1.99
CA ASP A 227 23.60 -0.33 0.90
C ASP A 227 23.46 0.67 -0.27
N LEU A 228 22.26 1.25 -0.51
CA LEU A 228 22.10 2.32 -1.51
C LEU A 228 22.91 3.57 -1.14
N ARG A 229 23.11 3.82 0.17
CA ARG A 229 23.98 4.90 0.67
C ARG A 229 25.46 4.57 0.55
N ILE A 230 25.83 3.28 0.54
CA ILE A 230 27.22 2.83 0.37
C ILE A 230 27.64 2.85 -1.11
N ALA A 231 26.68 2.68 -2.03
CA ALA A 231 26.94 2.61 -3.47
C ALA A 231 26.90 3.96 -4.22
N GLY A 232 26.55 5.06 -3.55
CA GLY A 232 26.41 6.41 -4.13
C GLY A 232 27.55 7.34 -3.74
#